data_AF-T0YG79-F1
#
_entry.id   AF-T0YG79-F1
#
_cell.length_a   1.000
_cell.length_b   1.000
_cell.length_c   1.000
_cell.angle_alpha   90.00
_cell.angle_beta   90.00
_cell.angle_gamma   90.00
#
_symmetry.space_group_name_H-M   'P 1'
#
loop_
_entity.id
_entity.type
_entity.pdbx_description
1 polymer ?
#
loop_
_entity_poly.entity_id
_entity_poly.type
_entity_poly.pdbx_seq_one_letter_code
_entity_poly.pdbx_strand_id
1 'polypeptide(L)'
;DRKGKDWPDNPARFGTFCVAGAWLAQQAGLRLNWAPALVHCNDWQTALTPALMKFWNCPVPSVLTIHNLAFQGNFPAHWCLPLHLPSSEFHMESLEFHGQLSFLKAGIVHANQITTVSPRYAQEIQTPQLGCGMEGLLRRRASDLIGILNGIDELWNPEIDTFLPVHYTARKLQGKTRLKKHLQMKMGLPVRPDVLLIGMVSRLTWQKGIDLVLDTLEDWLTDEIQVVVLGSGDAEIERELATGAVALPSKYGLSWDSMKSAPMKSIAGSDL
;
A
#
# COMPACT_ATOMS: atom_id res chain seq x y z
N ASP A 1 -10.86 8.94 7.67
CA ASP A 1 -12.32 9.06 7.53
C ASP A 1 -12.70 8.89 6.05
N ARG A 2 -13.96 9.10 5.67
CA ARG A 2 -14.38 9.04 4.25
C ARG A 2 -13.77 10.14 3.37
N LYS A 3 -13.06 11.10 3.96
CA LYS A 3 -12.38 12.21 3.29
C LYS A 3 -10.87 12.01 3.24
N GLY A 4 -10.37 10.81 3.58
CA GLY A 4 -8.94 10.51 3.57
C GLY A 4 -8.15 11.11 4.73
N LYS A 5 -8.80 11.72 5.73
CA LYS A 5 -8.11 12.26 6.91
C LYS A 5 -7.86 11.18 7.95
N ASP A 6 -6.71 11.21 8.61
CA ASP A 6 -6.44 10.32 9.73
C ASP A 6 -7.44 10.49 10.87
N TRP A 7 -7.75 9.39 11.55
CA TRP A 7 -8.62 9.44 12.72
C TRP A 7 -7.82 9.94 13.93
N PRO A 8 -8.36 10.89 14.72
CA PRO A 8 -7.63 11.47 15.84
C PRO A 8 -7.33 10.45 16.96
N ASP A 9 -8.06 9.34 16.99
CA ASP A 9 -7.87 8.24 17.95
C ASP A 9 -6.94 7.13 17.42
N ASN A 10 -6.34 7.29 16.24
CA ASN A 10 -5.33 6.37 15.69
C ASN A 10 -4.24 5.99 16.71
N PRO A 11 -3.67 6.92 17.50
CA PRO A 11 -2.68 6.58 18.52
C PRO A 11 -3.21 5.60 19.56
N ALA A 12 -4.46 5.80 20.01
CA ALA A 12 -5.11 4.89 20.94
C ALA A 12 -5.35 3.52 20.30
N ARG A 13 -5.91 3.49 19.09
CA ARG A 13 -6.26 2.25 18.38
C ARG A 13 -5.03 1.39 18.09
N PHE A 14 -4.05 1.97 17.41
CA PHE A 14 -2.86 1.24 16.98
C PHE A 14 -1.82 1.11 18.09
N GLY A 15 -1.75 2.07 19.02
CA GLY A 15 -0.91 1.95 20.21
C GLY A 15 -1.38 0.81 21.12
N THR A 16 -2.69 0.72 21.37
CA THR A 16 -3.28 -0.40 22.14
C THR A 16 -3.04 -1.74 21.42
N PHE A 17 -3.18 -1.77 20.09
CA PHE A 17 -2.86 -2.97 19.31
C PHE A 17 -1.40 -3.40 19.48
N CYS A 18 -0.45 -2.45 19.46
CA CYS A 18 0.97 -2.73 19.69
C CYS A 18 1.24 -3.23 21.12
N VAL A 19 0.60 -2.64 22.13
CA VAL A 19 0.66 -3.08 23.52
C VAL A 19 0.18 -4.52 23.65
N ALA A 20 -0.95 -4.86 23.02
CA ALA A 20 -1.47 -6.23 23.00
C ALA A 20 -0.50 -7.20 22.31
N GLY A 21 0.08 -6.81 21.17
CA GLY A 21 1.08 -7.61 20.44
C GLY A 21 2.32 -7.90 21.28
N ALA A 22 2.89 -6.89 21.92
CA ALA A 22 4.06 -7.04 22.78
C ALA A 22 3.72 -7.88 24.03
N TRP A 23 2.51 -7.74 24.56
CA TRP A 23 2.07 -8.50 25.73
C TRP A 23 1.92 -9.97 25.39
N LEU A 24 1.32 -10.30 24.23
CA LEU A 24 1.24 -11.67 23.73
C LEU A 24 2.63 -12.26 23.52
N ALA A 25 3.55 -11.51 22.91
CA ALA A 25 4.92 -11.98 22.70
C ALA A 25 5.64 -12.33 24.02
N GLN A 26 5.42 -11.53 25.06
CA GLN A 26 6.06 -11.73 26.36
C GLN A 26 5.37 -12.80 27.22
N GLN A 27 4.04 -12.87 27.20
CA GLN A 27 3.26 -13.62 28.20
C GLN A 27 2.66 -14.92 27.67
N ALA A 28 2.57 -15.11 26.35
CA ALA A 28 1.85 -16.25 25.81
C ALA A 28 2.46 -17.59 26.25
N GLY A 29 3.80 -17.69 26.32
CA GLY A 29 4.46 -18.91 26.79
C GLY A 29 4.14 -19.27 28.25
N LEU A 30 3.89 -18.25 29.09
CA LEU A 30 3.57 -18.42 30.51
C LEU A 30 2.08 -18.64 30.77
N ARG A 31 1.21 -18.10 29.92
CA ARG A 31 -0.25 -18.01 30.18
C ARG A 31 -1.13 -18.78 29.20
N LEU A 32 -0.62 -19.09 28.01
CA LEU A 32 -1.40 -19.62 26.88
C LEU A 32 -0.83 -20.93 26.32
N ASN A 33 0.18 -21.53 26.98
CA ASN A 33 0.89 -22.74 26.51
C ASN A 33 1.38 -22.66 25.04
N TRP A 34 1.66 -21.44 24.57
CA TRP A 34 2.14 -21.17 23.22
C TRP A 34 2.98 -19.90 23.26
N ALA A 35 4.12 -19.85 22.57
CA ALA A 35 4.89 -18.62 22.41
C ALA A 35 5.22 -18.41 20.93
N PRO A 36 5.16 -17.16 20.42
CA PRO A 36 5.62 -16.87 19.08
C PRO A 36 7.13 -17.07 19.00
N ALA A 37 7.60 -17.68 17.92
CA ALA A 37 9.02 -17.75 17.59
C ALA A 37 9.56 -16.40 17.09
N LEU A 38 8.67 -15.57 16.53
CA LEU A 38 8.98 -14.27 15.93
C LEU A 38 7.71 -13.40 15.94
N VAL A 39 7.88 -12.09 16.14
CA VAL A 39 6.82 -11.09 15.90
C VAL A 39 7.12 -10.33 14.62
N HIS A 40 6.21 -10.39 13.65
CA HIS A 40 6.37 -9.68 12.39
C HIS A 40 5.41 -8.49 12.32
N CYS A 41 5.97 -7.31 12.47
CA CYS A 41 5.29 -6.02 12.40
C CYS A 41 5.27 -5.52 10.95
N ASN A 42 4.15 -4.98 10.51
CA ASN A 42 3.96 -4.35 9.21
C ASN A 42 3.53 -2.88 9.42
N ASP A 43 4.33 -1.96 8.89
CA ASP A 43 4.14 -0.51 8.92
C ASP A 43 3.94 0.11 10.32
N TRP A 44 3.71 1.42 10.34
CA TRP A 44 3.61 2.22 11.57
C TRP A 44 2.54 1.72 12.54
N GLN A 45 1.46 1.11 12.02
CA GLN A 45 0.32 0.61 12.80
C GLN A 45 0.73 -0.46 13.81
N THR A 46 1.85 -1.14 13.58
CA THR A 46 2.35 -2.22 14.45
C THR A 46 3.77 -1.96 14.94
N ALA A 47 4.43 -0.91 14.45
CA ALA A 47 5.84 -0.61 14.66
C ALA A 47 6.20 -0.17 16.08
N LEU A 48 5.22 0.14 16.96
CA LEU A 48 5.53 0.38 18.37
C LEU A 48 5.79 -0.94 19.14
N THR A 49 5.34 -2.08 18.60
CA THR A 49 5.47 -3.41 19.23
C THR A 49 6.92 -3.79 19.54
N PRO A 50 7.89 -3.69 18.61
CA PRO A 50 9.29 -4.02 18.90
C PRO A 50 9.90 -3.16 20.02
N ALA A 51 9.55 -1.88 20.08
CA ALA A 51 10.01 -0.97 21.14
C ALA A 51 9.46 -1.42 22.51
N LEU A 52 8.17 -1.71 22.60
CA LEU A 52 7.55 -2.24 23.82
C LEU A 52 8.15 -3.58 24.25
N MET A 53 8.37 -4.49 23.29
CA MET A 53 9.05 -5.76 23.54
C MET A 53 10.45 -5.54 24.13
N LYS A 54 11.21 -4.58 23.60
CA LYS A 54 12.52 -4.21 24.13
C LYS A 54 12.43 -3.66 25.55
N PHE A 55 11.51 -2.73 25.81
CA PHE A 55 11.34 -2.11 27.14
C PHE A 55 10.88 -3.12 28.21
N TRP A 56 10.14 -4.15 27.80
CA TRP A 56 9.67 -5.22 28.68
C TRP A 56 10.62 -6.41 28.75
N ASN A 57 11.82 -6.31 28.18
CA ASN A 57 12.81 -7.39 28.13
C ASN A 57 12.24 -8.70 27.56
N CYS A 58 11.37 -8.60 26.54
CA CYS A 58 10.86 -9.76 25.82
C CYS A 58 12.00 -10.38 24.98
N PRO A 59 12.26 -11.70 25.11
CA PRO A 59 13.34 -12.35 24.37
C PRO A 59 12.95 -12.73 22.93
N VAL A 60 11.67 -12.63 22.57
CA VAL A 60 11.18 -13.01 21.24
C VAL A 60 11.73 -12.02 20.19
N PRO A 61 12.32 -12.49 19.08
CA PRO A 61 12.79 -11.60 18.04
C PRO A 61 11.63 -10.94 17.29
N SER A 62 11.93 -9.81 16.65
CA SER A 62 10.97 -9.04 15.87
C SER A 62 11.51 -8.61 14.51
N VAL A 63 10.65 -8.63 13.50
CA VAL A 63 10.89 -8.09 12.16
C VAL A 63 9.91 -6.95 11.91
N LEU A 64 10.35 -5.85 11.33
CA LEU A 64 9.50 -4.77 10.84
C LEU A 64 9.54 -4.70 9.32
N THR A 65 8.42 -4.83 8.63
CA THR A 65 8.29 -4.51 7.20
C THR A 65 7.77 -3.09 7.00
N ILE A 66 8.45 -2.32 6.16
CA ILE A 66 8.06 -0.97 5.75
C ILE A 66 7.58 -1.05 4.29
N HIS A 67 6.29 -0.81 4.05
CA HIS A 67 5.72 -0.77 2.71
C HIS A 67 5.77 0.61 2.10
N ASN A 68 5.67 1.64 2.93
CA ASN A 68 5.74 3.03 2.50
C ASN A 68 6.22 3.92 3.64
N LEU A 69 7.44 4.43 3.49
CA LEU A 69 8.10 5.25 4.51
C LEU A 69 7.42 6.61 4.75
N ALA A 70 6.58 7.08 3.83
CA ALA A 70 5.87 8.34 4.00
C ALA A 70 4.84 8.30 5.15
N PHE A 71 4.34 7.10 5.51
CA PHE A 71 3.37 6.92 6.59
C PHE A 71 4.08 6.48 7.87
N GLN A 72 4.42 7.44 8.72
CA GLN A 72 5.31 7.22 9.87
C GLN A 72 4.59 7.02 11.21
N GLY A 73 3.29 7.36 11.28
CA GLY A 73 2.54 7.36 12.54
C GLY A 73 3.14 8.33 13.56
N ASN A 74 3.29 9.60 13.17
CA ASN A 74 3.81 10.67 14.02
C ASN A 74 2.66 11.33 14.79
N PHE A 75 2.78 11.37 16.11
CA PHE A 75 1.73 11.83 17.01
C PHE A 75 2.28 12.78 18.08
N PRO A 76 1.43 13.64 18.67
CA PRO A 76 1.84 14.49 19.78
C PRO A 76 2.47 13.69 20.93
N ALA A 77 3.54 14.22 21.52
CA ALA A 77 4.31 13.57 22.59
C ALA A 77 3.46 13.17 23.81
N HIS A 78 2.34 13.86 24.07
CA HIS A 78 1.44 13.54 25.18
C HIS A 78 0.88 12.11 25.12
N TRP A 79 0.87 11.46 23.94
CA TRP A 79 0.46 10.06 23.79
C TRP A 79 1.38 9.05 24.47
N CYS A 80 2.60 9.43 24.85
CA CYS A 80 3.48 8.56 25.61
C CYS A 80 2.84 8.10 26.93
N LEU A 81 2.16 8.99 27.64
CA LEU A 81 1.55 8.68 28.93
C LEU A 81 0.33 7.73 28.82
N PRO A 82 -0.70 7.99 27.98
CA PRO A 82 -1.81 7.06 27.77
C PRO A 82 -1.38 5.67 27.29
N LEU A 83 -0.27 5.59 26.54
CA LEU A 83 0.29 4.33 26.04
C LEU A 83 1.28 3.68 27.01
N HIS A 84 1.46 4.25 28.20
CA HIS A 84 2.38 3.75 29.24
C HIS A 84 3.82 3.58 28.74
N LEU A 85 4.27 4.47 27.84
CA LEU A 85 5.63 4.51 27.36
C LEU A 85 6.53 5.14 28.42
N PRO A 86 7.71 4.56 28.73
CA PRO A 86 8.63 5.16 29.69
C PRO A 86 9.07 6.54 29.23
N SER A 87 8.99 7.54 30.11
CA SER A 87 9.43 8.91 29.78
C SER A 87 10.92 8.98 29.43
N SER A 88 11.73 8.07 29.99
CA SER A 88 13.16 7.93 29.67
C SER A 88 13.43 7.54 28.22
N GLU A 89 12.45 6.94 27.53
CA GLU A 89 12.57 6.49 26.13
C GLU A 89 12.10 7.56 25.12
N PHE A 90 11.55 8.68 25.59
CA PHE A 90 11.17 9.79 24.72
C PHE A 90 12.38 10.69 24.41
N HIS A 91 13.27 10.20 23.55
CA HIS A 91 14.43 10.93 23.03
C HIS A 91 14.79 10.51 21.59
N MET A 92 15.67 11.30 20.96
CA MET A 92 16.01 11.20 19.53
C MET A 92 16.57 9.83 19.11
N GLU A 93 17.15 9.06 20.03
CA GLU A 93 17.67 7.71 19.73
C GLU A 93 16.65 6.59 19.99
N SER A 94 15.43 6.90 20.47
CA SER A 94 14.39 5.89 20.78
C SER A 94 13.03 6.26 20.17
N LEU A 95 12.11 6.89 20.90
CA LEU A 95 10.72 7.12 20.42
C LEU A 95 10.50 8.42 19.65
N GLU A 96 11.33 9.45 19.89
CA GLU A 96 11.05 10.82 19.45
C GLU A 96 11.51 11.08 18.01
N PHE A 97 10.72 11.81 17.25
CA PHE A 97 11.03 12.26 15.89
C PHE A 97 10.44 13.67 15.65
N HIS A 98 11.30 14.69 15.59
CA HIS A 98 10.93 16.10 15.43
C HIS A 98 9.88 16.61 16.43
N GLY A 99 10.08 16.32 17.71
CA GLY A 99 9.20 16.68 18.84
C GLY A 99 7.96 15.80 18.98
N GLN A 100 7.80 14.80 18.12
CA GLN A 100 6.63 13.92 18.08
C GLN A 100 7.00 12.48 18.48
N LEU A 101 6.02 11.72 18.93
CA LEU A 101 6.11 10.27 19.08
C LEU A 101 5.93 9.63 17.71
N SER A 102 6.92 8.92 17.19
CA SER A 102 6.83 8.24 15.90
C SER A 102 6.84 6.73 16.09
N PHE A 103 5.74 6.07 15.75
CA PHE A 103 5.62 4.62 15.88
C PHE A 103 6.58 3.92 14.93
N LEU A 104 6.66 4.37 13.67
CA LEU A 104 7.54 3.76 12.69
C LEU A 104 9.02 3.89 13.09
N LYS A 105 9.42 5.10 13.53
CA LYS A 105 10.79 5.35 13.99
C LYS A 105 11.14 4.45 15.18
N ALA A 106 10.25 4.34 16.17
CA ALA A 106 10.44 3.43 17.30
C ALA A 106 10.65 1.98 16.83
N GLY A 107 9.86 1.51 15.87
CA GLY A 107 10.03 0.18 15.29
C GLY A 107 11.35 0.01 14.55
N ILE A 108 11.76 0.99 13.73
CA ILE A 108 13.04 0.98 13.03
C ILE A 108 14.21 0.93 14.02
N VAL A 109 14.13 1.64 15.15
CA VAL A 109 15.17 1.63 16.17
C VAL A 109 15.26 0.27 16.87
N HIS A 110 14.13 -0.34 17.22
CA HIS A 110 14.10 -1.45 18.18
C HIS A 110 13.89 -2.84 17.57
N ALA A 111 13.45 -2.95 16.31
CA ALA A 111 13.30 -4.25 15.65
C ALA A 111 14.65 -4.94 15.43
N ASN A 112 14.66 -6.28 15.45
CA ASN A 112 15.88 -7.06 15.21
C ASN A 112 16.28 -7.07 13.74
N GLN A 113 15.29 -7.05 12.83
CA GLN A 113 15.48 -6.98 11.38
C GLN A 113 14.43 -6.07 10.76
N ILE A 114 14.79 -5.43 9.66
CA ILE A 114 13.92 -4.53 8.91
C ILE A 114 13.82 -5.06 7.50
N THR A 115 12.60 -5.13 6.96
CA THR A 115 12.36 -5.51 5.59
C THR A 115 11.56 -4.44 4.86
N THR A 116 11.63 -4.46 3.53
CA THR A 116 10.85 -3.54 2.70
C THR A 116 10.55 -4.15 1.33
N VAL A 117 9.70 -3.50 0.53
CA VAL A 117 9.00 -4.13 -0.62
C VAL A 117 9.86 -4.45 -1.84
N SER A 118 11.12 -4.04 -1.87
CA SER A 118 12.09 -4.47 -2.89
C SER A 118 13.54 -4.14 -2.51
N PRO A 119 14.54 -4.85 -3.07
CA PRO A 119 15.95 -4.49 -2.91
C PRO A 119 16.28 -3.06 -3.34
N ARG A 120 15.62 -2.59 -4.41
CA ARG A 120 15.78 -1.21 -4.90
C ARG A 120 15.20 -0.20 -3.91
N TYR A 121 13.98 -0.44 -3.42
CA TYR A 121 13.35 0.46 -2.47
C TYR A 121 14.13 0.54 -1.16
N ALA A 122 14.77 -0.57 -0.71
CA ALA A 122 15.68 -0.58 0.43
C ALA A 122 16.86 0.39 0.28
N GLN A 123 17.37 0.58 -0.94
CA GLN A 123 18.43 1.55 -1.23
C GLN A 123 17.86 2.97 -1.32
N GLU A 124 16.72 3.12 -1.99
CA GLU A 124 16.05 4.40 -2.22
C GLU A 124 15.70 5.11 -0.91
N ILE A 125 15.13 4.39 0.07
CA ILE A 125 14.75 4.98 1.37
C ILE A 125 15.93 5.41 2.24
N GLN A 126 17.15 5.08 1.85
CA GLN A 126 18.37 5.56 2.52
C GLN A 126 18.89 6.88 1.92
N THR A 127 18.21 7.41 0.90
CA THR A 127 18.55 8.69 0.26
C THR A 127 17.70 9.83 0.83
N PRO A 128 18.20 11.08 0.86
CA PRO A 128 17.42 12.23 1.31
C PRO A 128 16.11 12.45 0.54
N GLN A 129 16.06 12.05 -0.74
CA GLN A 129 14.90 12.27 -1.60
C GLN A 129 13.71 11.37 -1.23
N LEU A 130 13.98 10.14 -0.79
CA LEU A 130 12.95 9.12 -0.53
C LEU A 130 12.95 8.61 0.92
N GLY A 131 13.85 9.11 1.76
CA GLY A 131 14.01 8.69 3.15
C GLY A 131 13.12 9.39 4.16
N CYS A 132 12.36 10.40 3.75
CA CYS A 132 11.34 11.08 4.58
C CYS A 132 11.87 11.55 5.97
N GLY A 133 13.14 11.97 6.05
CA GLY A 133 13.80 12.39 7.29
C GLY A 133 14.34 11.23 8.15
N MET A 134 14.10 9.99 7.74
CA MET A 134 14.61 8.77 8.39
C MET A 134 15.83 8.19 7.67
N GLU A 135 16.31 8.79 6.57
CA GLU A 135 17.45 8.27 5.79
C GLU A 135 18.70 8.09 6.65
N GLY A 136 18.96 9.01 7.59
CA GLY A 136 20.10 8.90 8.50
C GLY A 136 19.99 7.69 9.44
N LEU A 137 18.79 7.42 9.95
CA LEU A 137 18.50 6.26 10.80
C LEU A 137 18.59 4.95 9.99
N LEU A 138 18.00 4.91 8.81
CA LEU A 138 18.00 3.74 7.94
C LEU A 138 19.43 3.39 7.48
N ARG A 139 20.28 4.38 7.19
CA ARG A 139 21.71 4.14 6.91
C ARG A 139 22.44 3.53 8.11
N ARG A 140 22.14 3.96 9.34
CA ARG A 140 22.73 3.35 10.55
C ARG A 140 22.29 1.90 10.75
N ARG A 141 21.10 1.55 10.26
CA ARG A 141 20.51 0.20 10.31
C ARG A 141 20.65 -0.57 8.98
N ALA A 142 21.52 -0.14 8.08
CA ALA A 142 21.62 -0.70 6.72
C ALA A 142 21.94 -2.19 6.71
N SER A 143 22.73 -2.68 7.69
CA SER A 143 23.04 -4.12 7.82
C SER A 143 21.82 -4.98 8.16
N ASP A 144 20.78 -4.38 8.74
CA ASP A 144 19.56 -5.07 9.16
C ASP A 144 18.40 -4.82 8.18
N LEU A 145 18.61 -4.03 7.13
CA LEU A 145 17.58 -3.62 6.17
C LEU A 145 17.65 -4.46 4.90
N ILE A 146 16.61 -5.26 4.64
CA ILE A 146 16.55 -6.20 3.52
C ILE A 146 15.33 -5.92 2.64
N GLY A 147 15.54 -5.79 1.34
CA GLY A 147 14.44 -5.69 0.38
C GLY A 147 13.91 -7.08 -0.03
N ILE A 148 12.63 -7.32 0.17
CA ILE A 148 11.91 -8.54 -0.22
C ILE A 148 10.81 -8.15 -1.19
N LEU A 149 10.85 -8.71 -2.40
CA LEU A 149 9.84 -8.44 -3.42
C LEU A 149 8.47 -8.95 -2.99
N ASN A 150 7.45 -8.11 -3.15
CA ASN A 150 6.07 -8.52 -2.94
C ASN A 150 5.66 -9.62 -3.92
N GLY A 151 4.96 -10.63 -3.42
CA GLY A 151 4.27 -11.62 -4.24
C GLY A 151 2.83 -11.21 -4.54
N ILE A 152 2.22 -11.92 -5.48
CA ILE A 152 0.78 -11.92 -5.71
C ILE A 152 0.23 -13.32 -5.45
N ASP A 153 -1.03 -13.39 -5.02
CA ASP A 153 -1.72 -14.66 -4.74
C ASP A 153 -1.95 -15.47 -6.04
N GLU A 154 -1.92 -16.80 -5.96
CA GLU A 154 -2.26 -17.72 -7.07
C GLU A 154 -3.68 -17.50 -7.62
N LEU A 155 -4.57 -16.88 -6.83
CA LEU A 155 -5.88 -16.41 -7.27
C LEU A 155 -5.83 -15.38 -8.40
N TRP A 156 -4.67 -14.76 -8.66
CA TRP A 156 -4.42 -13.91 -9.83
C TRP A 156 -3.94 -14.74 -11.03
N ASN A 157 -4.73 -15.75 -11.39
CA ASN A 157 -4.41 -16.68 -12.47
C ASN A 157 -5.55 -16.73 -13.51
N PRO A 158 -5.33 -16.24 -14.74
CA PRO A 158 -6.36 -16.20 -15.78
C PRO A 158 -6.85 -17.57 -16.25
N GLU A 159 -6.17 -18.65 -15.86
CA GLU A 159 -6.56 -20.03 -16.18
C GLU A 159 -7.69 -20.56 -15.29
N ILE A 160 -7.82 -20.03 -14.07
CA ILE A 160 -8.77 -20.53 -13.05
C ILE A 160 -9.64 -19.43 -12.44
N ASP A 161 -9.45 -18.17 -12.83
CA ASP A 161 -10.13 -17.03 -12.24
C ASP A 161 -11.65 -17.07 -12.48
N THR A 162 -12.43 -17.28 -11.42
CA THR A 162 -13.89 -17.37 -11.48
C THR A 162 -14.58 -16.05 -11.81
N PHE A 163 -13.86 -14.93 -11.71
CA PHE A 163 -14.38 -13.60 -12.09
C PHE A 163 -14.19 -13.30 -13.58
N LEU A 164 -13.42 -14.11 -14.31
CA LEU A 164 -13.27 -13.97 -15.75
C LEU A 164 -14.36 -14.77 -16.47
N PRO A 165 -15.11 -14.15 -17.40
CA PRO A 165 -16.10 -14.88 -18.20
C PRO A 165 -15.45 -15.89 -19.16
N VAL A 166 -14.15 -15.73 -19.44
CA VAL A 166 -13.35 -16.62 -20.29
C VAL A 166 -11.93 -16.69 -19.76
N HIS A 167 -11.38 -17.91 -19.68
CA HIS A 167 -10.01 -18.15 -19.27
C HIS A 167 -9.02 -18.10 -20.45
N TYR A 168 -7.76 -17.84 -20.14
CA TYR A 168 -6.67 -17.89 -21.12
C TYR A 168 -5.36 -18.32 -20.46
N THR A 169 -4.43 -18.82 -21.27
CA THR A 169 -3.09 -19.19 -20.83
C THR A 169 -2.06 -18.39 -21.62
N ALA A 170 -0.80 -18.36 -21.16
CA ALA A 170 0.30 -17.73 -21.91
C ALA A 170 0.47 -18.29 -23.34
N ARG A 171 0.02 -19.53 -23.60
CA ARG A 171 0.09 -20.17 -24.92
C ARG A 171 -1.20 -20.02 -25.74
N LYS A 172 -2.32 -19.64 -25.12
CA LYS A 172 -3.66 -19.56 -25.74
C LYS A 172 -4.33 -18.24 -25.41
N LEU A 173 -3.90 -17.18 -26.09
CA LEU A 173 -4.37 -15.80 -25.85
C LEU A 173 -5.75 -15.48 -26.46
N GLN A 174 -6.39 -16.42 -27.16
CA GLN A 174 -7.73 -16.20 -27.73
C GLN A 174 -8.77 -15.79 -26.67
N GLY A 175 -8.63 -16.29 -25.44
CA GLY A 175 -9.45 -15.86 -24.31
C GLY A 175 -9.25 -14.40 -23.95
N LYS A 176 -8.02 -13.86 -24.07
CA LYS A 176 -7.73 -12.43 -23.85
C LYS A 176 -8.48 -11.54 -24.84
N THR A 177 -8.54 -11.89 -26.12
CA THR A 177 -9.33 -11.14 -27.12
C THR A 177 -10.82 -11.12 -26.78
N ARG A 178 -11.37 -12.21 -26.24
CA ARG A 178 -12.76 -12.26 -25.76
C ARG A 178 -12.97 -11.41 -24.51
N LEU A 179 -11.99 -11.38 -23.61
CA LEU A 179 -12.02 -10.51 -22.43
C LEU A 179 -11.97 -9.02 -22.81
N LYS A 180 -11.16 -8.64 -23.79
CA LYS A 180 -11.13 -7.27 -24.34
C LYS A 180 -12.49 -6.83 -24.86
N LYS A 181 -13.11 -7.68 -25.69
CA LYS A 181 -14.49 -7.45 -26.17
C LYS A 181 -15.47 -7.30 -25.00
N HIS A 182 -15.37 -8.16 -23.99
CA HIS A 182 -16.23 -8.08 -22.81
C HIS A 182 -16.04 -6.78 -22.04
N LEU A 183 -14.79 -6.34 -21.84
CA LEU A 183 -14.46 -5.09 -21.16
C LEU A 183 -14.98 -3.88 -21.94
N GLN A 184 -14.79 -3.83 -23.25
CA GLN A 184 -15.33 -2.76 -24.11
C GLN A 184 -16.85 -2.65 -23.98
N MET A 185 -17.57 -3.77 -24.10
CA MET A 185 -19.03 -3.78 -23.95
C MET A 185 -19.47 -3.33 -22.55
N LYS A 186 -18.80 -3.82 -21.51
CA LYS A 186 -19.11 -3.47 -20.11
C LYS A 186 -18.91 -1.98 -19.82
N MET A 187 -17.94 -1.36 -20.47
CA MET A 187 -17.59 0.04 -20.29
C MET A 187 -18.28 0.98 -21.29
N GLY A 188 -19.18 0.47 -22.14
CA GLY A 188 -19.90 1.29 -23.14
C GLY A 188 -19.05 1.73 -24.33
N LEU A 189 -17.88 1.13 -24.52
CA LEU A 189 -16.96 1.45 -25.61
C LEU A 189 -17.31 0.70 -26.90
N PRO A 190 -17.00 1.26 -28.09
CA PRO A 190 -17.04 0.52 -29.35
C PRO A 190 -16.18 -0.74 -29.27
N VAL A 191 -16.77 -1.87 -29.66
CA VAL A 191 -16.08 -3.17 -29.68
C VAL A 191 -15.14 -3.22 -30.87
N ARG A 192 -13.87 -2.89 -30.65
CA ARG A 192 -12.81 -2.91 -31.66
C ARG A 192 -11.65 -3.80 -31.21
N PRO A 193 -11.41 -4.95 -31.85
CA PRO A 193 -10.31 -5.83 -31.45
C PRO A 193 -8.93 -5.25 -31.82
N ASP A 194 -8.87 -4.37 -32.81
CA ASP A 194 -7.71 -3.77 -33.44
C ASP A 194 -7.11 -2.54 -32.70
N VAL A 195 -7.89 -1.88 -31.84
CA VAL A 195 -7.42 -0.69 -31.07
C VAL A 195 -6.68 -1.08 -29.82
N LEU A 196 -5.69 -0.30 -29.39
CA LEU A 196 -5.07 -0.49 -28.08
C LEU A 196 -6.08 -0.13 -26.96
N LEU A 197 -6.35 -1.07 -26.05
CA LEU A 197 -7.16 -0.81 -24.86
C LEU A 197 -6.26 -0.68 -23.63
N ILE A 198 -6.11 0.53 -23.11
CA ILE A 198 -5.30 0.83 -21.93
C ILE A 198 -6.18 0.73 -20.68
N GLY A 199 -5.75 -0.03 -19.69
CA GLY A 199 -6.46 -0.25 -18.44
C GLY A 199 -5.72 0.38 -17.25
N MET A 200 -6.38 1.28 -16.53
CA MET A 200 -5.85 1.86 -15.30
C MET A 200 -6.68 1.42 -14.10
N VAL A 201 -6.03 0.78 -13.12
CA VAL A 201 -6.64 0.40 -11.84
C VAL A 201 -5.88 1.06 -10.71
N SER A 202 -6.43 2.11 -10.11
CA SER A 202 -5.74 2.85 -9.04
C SER A 202 -6.71 3.63 -8.17
N ARG A 203 -6.27 3.99 -6.96
CA ARG A 203 -6.83 5.15 -6.26
C ARG A 203 -6.56 6.41 -7.08
N LEU A 204 -7.56 7.26 -7.21
CA LEU A 204 -7.44 8.49 -7.96
C LEU A 204 -6.91 9.59 -7.05
N THR A 205 -5.59 9.72 -6.98
CA THR A 205 -4.92 10.71 -6.13
C THR A 205 -3.71 11.26 -6.85
N TRP A 206 -3.39 12.54 -6.65
CA TRP A 206 -2.20 13.21 -7.20
C TRP A 206 -0.89 12.44 -6.94
N GLN A 207 -0.75 11.79 -5.78
CA GLN A 207 0.42 10.95 -5.46
C GLN A 207 0.63 9.78 -6.44
N LYS A 208 -0.39 9.39 -7.20
CA LYS A 208 -0.32 8.31 -8.19
C LYS A 208 0.00 8.81 -9.60
N GLY A 209 0.23 10.12 -9.78
CA GLY A 209 0.61 10.71 -11.06
C GLY A 209 -0.52 10.64 -12.10
N ILE A 210 -1.77 10.56 -11.67
CA ILE A 210 -2.92 10.49 -12.60
C ILE A 210 -3.12 11.82 -13.31
N ASP A 211 -2.80 12.92 -12.64
CA ASP A 211 -2.64 14.25 -13.23
C ASP A 211 -1.70 14.23 -14.43
N LEU A 212 -0.54 13.61 -14.33
CA LEU A 212 0.38 13.49 -15.48
C LEU A 212 -0.21 12.68 -16.63
N VAL A 213 -1.00 11.65 -16.32
CA VAL A 213 -1.73 10.88 -17.32
C VAL A 213 -2.79 11.75 -17.97
N LEU A 214 -3.57 12.50 -17.19
CA LEU A 214 -4.64 13.38 -17.66
C LEU A 214 -4.14 14.54 -18.52
N ASP A 215 -3.08 15.21 -18.07
CA ASP A 215 -2.46 16.34 -18.76
C ASP A 215 -2.00 15.96 -20.17
N THR A 216 -1.63 14.70 -20.38
CA THR A 216 -1.22 14.21 -21.69
C THR A 216 -2.33 13.48 -22.42
N LEU A 217 -3.35 12.94 -21.73
CA LEU A 217 -4.26 11.92 -22.26
C LEU A 217 -4.89 12.27 -23.60
N GLU A 218 -5.31 13.53 -23.75
CA GLU A 218 -5.93 14.03 -24.98
C GLU A 218 -4.96 14.02 -26.18
N ASP A 219 -3.67 14.27 -25.96
CA ASP A 219 -2.67 14.37 -27.03
C ASP A 219 -2.37 13.02 -27.71
N TRP A 220 -2.55 11.91 -27.00
CA TRP A 220 -2.28 10.55 -27.51
C TRP A 220 -3.54 9.71 -27.70
N LEU A 221 -4.73 10.22 -27.39
CA LEU A 221 -6.01 9.56 -27.64
C LEU A 221 -6.42 9.60 -29.13
N THR A 222 -5.56 9.04 -29.97
CA THR A 222 -5.80 8.86 -31.41
C THR A 222 -6.97 7.89 -31.66
N ASP A 223 -7.40 7.77 -32.92
CA ASP A 223 -8.47 6.87 -33.33
C ASP A 223 -8.24 5.38 -32.99
N GLU A 224 -7.00 5.00 -32.70
CA GLU A 224 -6.57 3.62 -32.42
C GLU A 224 -6.41 3.29 -30.93
N ILE A 225 -6.78 4.21 -30.03
CA ILE A 225 -6.65 4.00 -28.58
C ILE A 225 -8.02 4.12 -27.89
N GLN A 226 -8.20 3.33 -26.84
CA GLN A 226 -9.28 3.41 -25.85
C GLN A 226 -8.68 3.28 -24.45
N VAL A 227 -9.31 3.93 -23.47
CA VAL A 227 -8.85 3.96 -22.08
C VAL A 227 -9.99 3.55 -21.17
N VAL A 228 -9.71 2.64 -20.24
CA VAL A 228 -10.60 2.25 -19.15
C VAL A 228 -9.97 2.60 -17.82
N VAL A 229 -10.67 3.38 -17.00
CA VAL A 229 -10.24 3.77 -15.67
C VAL A 229 -11.17 3.16 -14.62
N LEU A 230 -10.59 2.31 -13.78
CA LEU A 230 -11.25 1.68 -12.64
C LEU A 230 -10.61 2.24 -11.37
N GLY A 231 -11.24 3.23 -10.76
CA GLY A 231 -10.67 3.90 -9.58
C GLY A 231 -11.64 4.88 -8.95
N SER A 232 -11.43 5.25 -7.68
CA SER A 232 -12.07 6.40 -7.04
C SER A 232 -11.08 7.09 -6.10
N GLY A 233 -11.37 8.33 -5.73
CA GLY A 233 -10.53 9.12 -4.85
C GLY A 233 -10.88 10.61 -4.85
N ASP A 234 -9.99 11.42 -5.43
CA ASP A 234 -10.08 12.87 -5.48
C ASP A 234 -11.18 13.33 -6.43
N ALA A 235 -12.07 14.19 -5.93
CA ALA A 235 -13.24 14.64 -6.67
C ALA A 235 -12.91 15.51 -7.89
N GLU A 236 -11.77 16.21 -7.88
CA GLU A 236 -11.32 17.02 -9.01
C GLU A 236 -10.82 16.13 -10.16
N ILE A 237 -10.00 15.12 -9.84
CA ILE A 237 -9.53 14.11 -10.79
C ILE A 237 -10.70 13.33 -11.39
N GLU A 238 -11.65 12.89 -10.55
CA GLU A 238 -12.87 12.21 -11.02
C GLU A 238 -13.68 13.08 -11.98
N ARG A 239 -13.81 14.38 -11.69
CA ARG A 239 -14.53 15.33 -12.52
C ARG A 239 -13.84 15.54 -13.87
N GLU A 240 -12.52 15.69 -13.90
CA GLU A 240 -11.75 15.84 -15.15
C GLU A 240 -11.89 14.61 -16.04
N LEU A 241 -11.70 13.42 -15.48
CA LEU A 241 -11.95 12.15 -16.19
C LEU A 241 -13.37 12.08 -16.75
N ALA A 242 -14.38 12.46 -15.96
CA ALA A 242 -15.76 12.45 -16.39
C ALA A 242 -16.02 13.45 -17.54
N THR A 243 -15.43 14.65 -17.49
CA THR A 243 -15.51 15.63 -18.58
C THR A 243 -14.88 15.08 -19.86
N GLY A 244 -13.70 14.47 -19.78
CA GLY A 244 -13.04 13.82 -20.92
C GLY A 244 -13.89 12.69 -21.52
N ALA A 245 -14.54 11.90 -20.67
CA ALA A 245 -15.42 10.82 -21.12
C ALA A 245 -16.70 11.32 -21.81
N VAL A 246 -17.22 12.48 -21.43
CA VAL A 246 -18.33 13.14 -22.14
C VAL A 246 -17.88 13.69 -23.49
N ALA A 247 -16.67 14.26 -23.56
CA ALA A 247 -16.12 14.81 -24.80
C ALA A 247 -15.79 13.70 -25.82
N LEU A 248 -15.29 12.56 -25.35
CA LEU A 248 -14.83 11.44 -26.17
C LEU A 248 -15.44 10.10 -25.72
N PRO A 249 -16.78 9.90 -25.84
CA PRO A 249 -17.47 8.73 -25.28
C PRO A 249 -17.10 7.41 -25.96
N SER A 250 -16.54 7.45 -27.17
CA SER A 250 -16.02 6.27 -27.87
C SER A 250 -14.62 5.83 -27.38
N LYS A 251 -14.01 6.62 -26.49
CA LYS A 251 -12.62 6.49 -26.04
C LYS A 251 -12.47 6.18 -24.57
N TYR A 252 -13.39 6.64 -23.72
CA TYR A 252 -13.29 6.50 -22.27
C TYR A 252 -14.35 5.56 -21.69
N GLY A 253 -13.89 4.62 -20.87
CA GLY A 253 -14.72 3.81 -19.99
C GLY A 253 -14.38 4.08 -18.53
N LEU A 254 -15.32 4.58 -17.73
CA LEU A 254 -15.06 4.95 -16.32
C LEU A 254 -15.88 4.08 -15.36
N SER A 255 -15.26 3.65 -14.26
CA SER A 255 -15.95 2.95 -13.17
C SER A 255 -15.37 3.31 -11.80
N TRP A 256 -16.21 3.92 -10.96
CA TRP A 256 -15.82 4.42 -9.64
C TRP A 256 -15.91 3.36 -8.51
N ASP A 257 -16.72 2.31 -8.69
CA ASP A 257 -16.94 1.23 -7.69
C ASP A 257 -15.95 0.05 -7.88
N SER A 258 -14.67 0.38 -8.07
CA SER A 258 -13.66 -0.51 -8.66
C SER A 258 -12.76 -1.25 -7.65
N MET A 259 -12.84 -0.94 -6.36
CA MET A 259 -11.97 -1.55 -5.34
C MET A 259 -12.41 -2.94 -4.87
N LYS A 260 -13.46 -3.50 -5.47
CA LYS A 260 -13.87 -4.90 -5.25
C LYS A 260 -13.08 -5.81 -6.20
N SER A 261 -12.83 -7.06 -5.79
CA SER A 261 -12.03 -8.04 -6.54
C SER A 261 -12.53 -8.28 -7.97
N ALA A 262 -13.86 -8.35 -8.16
CA ALA A 262 -14.47 -8.59 -9.46
C ALA A 262 -14.25 -7.46 -10.49
N PRO A 263 -14.49 -6.17 -10.16
CA PRO A 263 -14.09 -5.05 -11.01
C PRO A 263 -12.62 -5.05 -11.39
N MET A 264 -11.69 -5.21 -10.43
CA MET A 264 -10.25 -5.19 -10.73
C MET A 264 -9.85 -6.26 -11.74
N LYS A 265 -10.37 -7.49 -11.59
CA LYS A 265 -10.03 -8.61 -12.48
C LYS A 265 -10.58 -8.45 -13.90
N SER A 266 -11.63 -7.65 -14.08
CA SER A 266 -12.14 -7.34 -15.43
C SER A 266 -11.15 -6.54 -16.27
N ILE A 267 -10.12 -5.93 -15.66
CA ILE A 267 -9.01 -5.30 -16.39
C ILE A 267 -8.17 -6.31 -17.20
N ALA A 268 -8.30 -7.62 -16.98
CA ALA A 268 -7.61 -8.63 -17.76
C ALA A 268 -7.90 -8.57 -19.28
N GLY A 269 -8.93 -7.83 -19.69
CA GLY A 269 -9.21 -7.50 -21.08
C GLY A 269 -8.37 -6.35 -21.67
N SER A 270 -7.60 -5.61 -20.86
CA SER A 270 -6.73 -4.54 -21.36
C SER A 270 -5.47 -5.12 -22.02
N ASP A 271 -4.92 -4.33 -22.94
CA ASP A 271 -3.67 -4.62 -23.63
C ASP A 271 -2.48 -4.04 -22.86
N LEU A 272 -2.67 -2.87 -22.24
CA LEU A 272 -1.74 -2.17 -21.36
C LEU A 272 -2.38 -1.91 -19.99
#